data_AF-A0A9J7YRN9-F1
#
_entry.id   AF-A0A9J7YRN9-F1
#
_cell.length_a   1.000
_cell.length_b   1.000
_cell.length_c   1.000
_cell.angle_alpha   90.00
_cell.angle_beta   90.00
_cell.angle_gamma   90.00
#
_symmetry.space_group_name_H-M   'P 1'
#
loop_
_entity.id
_entity.type
_entity.pdbx_description
1 polymer ?
#
loop_
_entity_poly.entity_id
_entity_poly.type
_entity_poly.pdbx_seq_one_letter_code
_entity_poly.pdbx_strand_id
1 'polypeptide(L)'
;MMLECSDTSCNPIQLDFPYSFSEDGHLRHKVTCEPYRFTFRLDDVRGTEREHHNLCHYITQHVYDLLERNFHLIRVHLEEDGFVFMSPGALYQPGSLLVLIQDWGTVRSGVWSWKLSAHEGLERGSQIPYLRWAALESYAVIIMNPNEGGKTLEHHVHLVWERLVSRSSAEHIFVVAHGYGGLAFVDLLCYQLEEVQHRVKAVAFLDSSHNLWHQPLGKAGRDWLKSHSRTWILSTKPLNRSVGSLKAGSPQISAGTRCHDSVPTICMESVFRFFSKTIKPKATPTPFEIITRSKSRAKDQNNNLI
;
A
#
# COMPACT_ATOMS: atom_id res chain seq x y z
N MET A 1 17.44 21.05 -43.00
CA MET A 1 18.03 19.74 -42.71
C MET A 1 17.29 19.23 -41.48
N MET A 2 16.35 18.32 -41.67
CA MET A 2 15.51 17.78 -40.59
C MET A 2 16.40 16.91 -39.70
N LEU A 3 16.44 17.21 -38.41
CA LEU A 3 17.03 16.33 -37.41
C LEU A 3 15.95 15.30 -37.06
N GLU A 4 16.15 14.08 -37.53
CA GLU A 4 15.39 12.91 -37.12
C GLU A 4 15.55 12.74 -35.60
N CYS A 5 14.42 12.83 -34.89
CA CYS A 5 14.35 12.49 -33.48
C CYS A 5 14.35 10.96 -33.40
N SER A 6 15.49 10.37 -33.06
CA SER A 6 15.59 8.93 -32.82
C SER A 6 14.91 8.60 -31.49
N ASP A 7 13.70 8.05 -31.55
CA ASP A 7 12.98 7.43 -30.44
C ASP A 7 13.76 6.20 -29.92
N THR A 8 14.77 6.43 -29.09
CA THR A 8 15.48 5.38 -28.37
C THR A 8 14.89 5.24 -26.97
N SER A 9 13.66 4.72 -26.85
CA SER A 9 13.13 4.27 -25.56
C SER A 9 12.22 3.05 -25.61
N CYS A 10 11.96 2.44 -26.77
CA CYS A 10 11.13 1.24 -26.82
C CYS A 10 11.99 0.00 -26.55
N ASN A 11 11.74 -0.64 -25.41
CA ASN A 11 12.30 -1.95 -25.09
C ASN A 11 11.81 -2.94 -26.17
N PRO A 12 12.68 -3.68 -26.90
CA PRO A 12 12.27 -4.46 -28.07
C PRO A 12 11.16 -5.49 -27.80
N ILE A 13 11.04 -5.96 -26.55
CA ILE A 13 9.96 -6.86 -26.09
C ILE A 13 8.57 -6.21 -26.17
N GLN A 14 8.46 -4.87 -26.04
CA GLN A 14 7.19 -4.14 -25.99
C GLN A 14 6.52 -4.01 -27.37
N LEU A 15 7.32 -3.93 -28.44
CA LEU A 15 6.82 -3.79 -29.81
C LEU A 15 6.17 -5.10 -30.30
N ASP A 16 6.79 -6.24 -29.99
CA ASP A 16 6.39 -7.56 -30.49
C ASP A 16 5.31 -8.25 -29.66
N PHE A 17 4.98 -7.75 -28.45
CA PHE A 17 3.92 -8.35 -27.64
C PHE A 17 2.53 -8.11 -28.28
N PRO A 18 1.67 -9.14 -28.44
CA PRO A 18 0.43 -9.01 -29.24
C PRO A 18 -0.69 -8.22 -28.55
N TYR A 19 -0.51 -7.81 -27.30
CA TYR A 19 -1.48 -7.04 -26.53
C TYR A 19 -0.95 -5.65 -26.20
N SER A 20 -1.87 -4.70 -25.99
CA SER A 20 -1.60 -3.37 -25.48
C SER A 20 -2.67 -2.93 -24.48
N PHE A 21 -2.33 -2.04 -23.55
CA PHE A 21 -3.32 -1.40 -22.70
C PHE A 21 -4.05 -0.32 -23.49
N SER A 22 -5.38 -0.33 -23.44
CA SER A 22 -6.21 0.77 -23.95
C SER A 22 -6.18 1.96 -22.99
N GLU A 23 -6.70 3.12 -23.42
CA GLU A 23 -6.71 4.36 -22.62
C GLU A 23 -7.44 4.22 -21.27
N ASP A 24 -8.45 3.35 -21.21
CA ASP A 24 -9.19 2.99 -19.99
C ASP A 24 -8.45 1.97 -19.10
N GLY A 25 -7.20 1.61 -19.45
CA GLY A 25 -6.32 0.78 -18.64
C GLY A 25 -6.59 -0.73 -18.73
N HIS A 26 -7.29 -1.21 -19.76
CA HIS A 26 -7.54 -2.65 -19.98
C HIS A 26 -6.61 -3.26 -21.03
N LEU A 27 -6.12 -4.48 -20.76
CA LEU A 27 -5.24 -5.19 -21.70
C LEU A 27 -6.05 -5.84 -22.84
N ARG A 28 -5.77 -5.44 -24.08
CA ARG A 28 -6.50 -5.91 -25.27
C ARG A 28 -5.55 -6.33 -26.38
N HIS A 29 -5.95 -7.33 -27.16
CA HIS A 29 -5.19 -7.75 -28.32
C HIS A 29 -5.15 -6.62 -29.35
N LYS A 30 -3.96 -6.29 -29.90
CA LYS A 30 -3.73 -5.12 -30.77
C LYS A 30 -4.61 -5.10 -32.03
N VAL A 31 -4.97 -6.28 -32.55
CA VAL A 31 -5.79 -6.43 -33.78
C VAL A 31 -7.28 -6.69 -33.47
N THR A 32 -7.60 -7.72 -32.69
CA THR A 32 -8.99 -8.14 -32.43
C THR A 32 -9.70 -7.34 -31.35
N CYS A 33 -8.97 -6.52 -30.56
CA CYS A 33 -9.47 -5.79 -29.39
C CYS A 33 -10.06 -6.67 -28.27
N GLU A 34 -9.89 -7.99 -28.37
CA GLU A 34 -10.37 -8.96 -27.38
C GLU A 34 -9.54 -8.87 -26.08
N PRO A 35 -10.17 -9.13 -24.91
CA PRO A 35 -9.45 -9.14 -23.63
C PRO A 35 -8.47 -10.31 -23.55
N TYR A 36 -7.40 -10.12 -22.78
CA TYR A 36 -6.44 -11.20 -22.52
C TYR A 36 -7.12 -12.39 -21.82
N ARG A 37 -6.89 -13.60 -22.32
CA ARG A 37 -7.37 -14.84 -21.73
C ARG A 37 -6.21 -15.71 -21.31
N PHE A 38 -6.20 -16.10 -20.04
CA PHE A 38 -5.24 -17.06 -19.54
C PHE A 38 -5.50 -18.43 -20.15
N THR A 39 -4.54 -18.92 -20.92
CA THR A 39 -4.53 -20.30 -21.42
C THR A 39 -3.60 -21.15 -20.58
N PHE A 40 -4.10 -22.27 -20.09
CA PHE A 40 -3.28 -23.25 -19.38
C PHE A 40 -3.21 -24.54 -20.20
N ARG A 41 -2.01 -24.89 -20.67
CA ARG A 41 -1.78 -26.10 -21.47
C ARG A 41 -1.15 -27.16 -20.57
N LEU A 42 -1.93 -28.18 -20.20
CA LEU A 42 -1.49 -29.28 -19.34
C LEU A 42 -0.32 -30.08 -19.95
N ASP A 43 -0.28 -30.15 -21.28
CA ASP A 43 0.75 -30.80 -22.09
C ASP A 43 2.00 -29.93 -22.30
N ASP A 44 1.92 -28.62 -22.02
CA ASP A 44 3.03 -27.67 -22.15
C ASP A 44 3.06 -26.64 -21.00
N VAL A 45 3.43 -27.14 -19.82
CA VAL A 45 3.60 -26.30 -18.62
C VAL A 45 4.68 -25.24 -18.83
N ARG A 46 5.80 -25.58 -19.50
CA ARG A 46 6.91 -24.65 -19.74
C ARG A 46 6.52 -23.53 -20.70
N GLY A 47 5.75 -23.82 -21.74
CA GLY A 47 5.18 -22.79 -22.62
C GLY A 47 4.26 -21.85 -21.85
N THR A 48 3.39 -22.41 -21.00
CA THR A 48 2.48 -21.62 -20.14
C THR A 48 3.26 -20.70 -19.18
N GLU A 49 4.33 -21.20 -18.54
CA GLU A 49 5.19 -20.39 -17.67
C GLU A 49 5.90 -19.27 -18.44
N ARG A 50 6.38 -19.54 -19.66
CA ARG A 50 7.02 -18.53 -20.51
C ARG A 50 6.03 -17.44 -20.94
N GLU A 51 4.80 -17.82 -21.33
CA GLU A 51 3.74 -16.87 -21.65
C GLU A 51 3.43 -15.96 -20.45
N HIS A 52 3.28 -16.54 -19.24
CA HIS A 52 3.07 -15.77 -18.02
C HIS A 52 4.25 -14.85 -17.67
N HIS A 53 5.48 -15.31 -17.84
CA HIS A 53 6.67 -14.49 -17.62
C HIS A 53 6.70 -13.29 -18.56
N ASN A 54 6.46 -13.52 -19.85
CA ASN A 54 6.42 -12.45 -20.86
C ASN A 54 5.30 -11.44 -20.56
N LEU A 55 4.11 -11.91 -20.18
CA LEU A 55 3.01 -11.04 -19.78
C LEU A 55 3.35 -10.21 -18.53
N CYS A 56 3.91 -10.85 -17.50
CA CYS A 56 4.32 -10.17 -16.27
C CYS A 56 5.38 -9.08 -16.56
N HIS A 57 6.36 -9.39 -17.40
CA HIS A 57 7.38 -8.45 -17.83
C HIS A 57 6.76 -7.28 -18.62
N TYR A 58 5.90 -7.56 -19.60
CA TYR A 58 5.21 -6.54 -20.39
C TYR A 58 4.41 -5.57 -19.51
N ILE A 59 3.59 -6.09 -18.58
CA ILE A 59 2.80 -5.27 -17.66
C ILE A 59 3.71 -4.43 -16.78
N THR A 60 4.80 -5.00 -16.26
CA THR A 60 5.75 -4.28 -15.42
C THR A 60 6.38 -3.10 -16.18
N GLN A 61 6.88 -3.33 -17.41
CA GLN A 61 7.47 -2.25 -18.22
C GLN A 61 6.44 -1.16 -18.54
N HIS A 62 5.22 -1.54 -18.93
CA HIS A 62 4.16 -0.58 -19.18
C HIS A 62 3.81 0.26 -17.94
N VAL A 63 3.75 -0.36 -16.76
CA VAL A 63 3.49 0.37 -15.51
C VAL A 63 4.66 1.29 -15.18
N TYR A 64 5.92 0.87 -15.34
CA TYR A 64 7.08 1.77 -15.16
C TYR A 64 7.00 3.00 -16.07
N ASP A 65 6.67 2.81 -17.35
CA ASP A 65 6.49 3.92 -18.29
C ASP A 65 5.42 4.91 -17.78
N LEU A 66 4.29 4.41 -17.26
CA LEU A 66 3.24 5.25 -16.69
C LEU A 66 3.71 5.97 -15.42
N LEU A 67 4.41 5.28 -14.52
CA LEU A 67 4.94 5.86 -13.28
C LEU A 67 5.87 7.04 -13.58
N GLU A 68 6.73 6.91 -14.58
CA GLU A 68 7.70 7.93 -14.96
C GLU A 68 7.07 9.05 -15.80
N ARG A 69 6.26 8.72 -16.81
CA ARG A 69 5.74 9.71 -17.78
C ARG A 69 4.47 10.39 -17.31
N ASN A 70 3.56 9.67 -16.67
CA ASN A 70 2.25 10.20 -16.26
C ASN A 70 2.26 10.67 -14.81
N PHE A 71 2.97 9.96 -13.92
CA PHE A 71 3.07 10.31 -12.50
C PHE A 71 4.36 11.04 -12.12
N HIS A 72 5.29 11.21 -13.07
CA HIS A 72 6.56 11.94 -12.88
C HIS A 72 7.39 11.39 -11.72
N LEU A 73 7.24 10.11 -11.39
CA LEU A 73 8.06 9.48 -10.36
C LEU A 73 9.49 9.31 -10.89
N ILE A 74 10.45 9.56 -10.01
CA ILE A 74 11.86 9.34 -10.32
C ILE A 74 12.29 7.97 -9.81
N ARG A 75 13.09 7.27 -10.61
CA ARG A 75 13.75 6.04 -10.19
C ARG A 75 15.01 6.39 -9.41
N VAL A 76 15.08 5.96 -8.16
CA VAL A 76 16.26 6.15 -7.32
C VAL A 76 16.89 4.80 -7.06
N HIS A 77 18.07 4.62 -7.63
CA HIS A 77 18.88 3.43 -7.45
C HIS A 77 19.46 3.38 -6.04
N LEU A 78 19.38 2.19 -5.47
CA LEU A 78 20.00 1.82 -4.22
C LEU A 78 21.32 1.10 -4.51
N GLU A 79 22.05 0.76 -3.47
CA GLU A 79 23.15 -0.20 -3.57
C GLU A 79 22.61 -1.58 -4.04
N GLU A 80 23.47 -2.42 -4.63
CA GLU A 80 23.14 -3.81 -5.02
C GLU A 80 22.02 -3.95 -6.08
N ASP A 81 22.01 -3.05 -7.08
CA ASP A 81 21.10 -3.05 -8.24
C ASP A 81 19.59 -2.90 -7.91
N GLY A 82 19.24 -2.68 -6.64
CA GLY A 82 17.88 -2.34 -6.22
C GLY A 82 17.51 -0.91 -6.58
N PHE A 83 16.20 -0.61 -6.61
CA PHE A 83 15.72 0.77 -6.77
C PHE A 83 14.34 0.96 -6.16
N VAL A 84 13.94 2.22 -5.99
CA VAL A 84 12.57 2.63 -5.64
C VAL A 84 12.05 3.64 -6.66
N PHE A 85 10.73 3.76 -6.76
CA PHE A 85 10.12 4.96 -7.34
C PHE A 85 9.76 5.94 -6.24
N MET A 86 10.05 7.22 -6.44
CA MET A 86 9.63 8.27 -5.51
C MET A 86 9.05 9.48 -6.25
N SER A 87 8.11 10.17 -5.62
CA SER A 87 7.63 11.46 -6.15
C SER A 87 8.75 12.52 -6.01
N PRO A 88 8.84 13.49 -6.93
CA PRO A 88 9.80 14.58 -6.81
C PRO A 88 9.66 15.30 -5.46
N GLY A 89 10.79 15.48 -4.76
CA GLY A 89 10.81 16.15 -3.46
C GLY A 89 10.37 15.31 -2.26
N ALA A 90 10.08 14.00 -2.42
CA ALA A 90 9.60 13.13 -1.33
C ALA A 90 10.47 13.13 -0.07
N LEU A 91 11.78 13.41 -0.19
CA LEU A 91 12.71 13.45 0.95
C LEU A 91 12.80 14.83 1.62
N TYR A 92 12.43 15.90 0.92
CA TYR A 92 12.72 17.28 1.36
C TYR A 92 11.46 18.08 1.69
N GLN A 93 10.30 17.65 1.20
CA GLN A 93 9.04 18.33 1.47
C GLN A 93 8.49 17.91 2.84
N PRO A 94 8.13 18.87 3.71
CA PRO A 94 7.37 18.58 4.92
C PRO A 94 5.95 18.14 4.57
N GLY A 95 5.27 17.47 5.50
CA GLY A 95 3.91 16.96 5.33
C GLY A 95 3.84 15.44 5.36
N SER A 96 2.96 14.87 4.54
CA SER A 96 2.66 13.43 4.58
C SER A 96 3.41 12.65 3.49
N LEU A 97 3.99 11.51 3.88
CA LEU A 97 4.68 10.58 2.98
C LEU A 97 3.99 9.22 3.02
N LEU A 98 3.55 8.73 1.87
CA LEU A 98 2.99 7.40 1.67
C LEU A 98 4.08 6.44 1.20
N VAL A 99 4.30 5.36 1.94
CA VAL A 99 5.22 4.27 1.58
C VAL A 99 4.41 3.04 1.19
N LEU A 100 4.61 2.55 -0.03
CA LEU A 100 3.96 1.34 -0.55
C LEU A 100 4.95 0.17 -0.55
N ILE A 101 4.56 -0.94 0.09
CA ILE A 101 5.35 -2.17 0.18
C ILE A 101 4.51 -3.33 -0.38
N GLN A 102 4.98 -3.92 -1.47
CA GLN A 102 4.29 -5.00 -2.17
C GLN A 102 4.56 -6.38 -1.57
N ASP A 103 3.79 -7.37 -2.04
CA ASP A 103 3.96 -8.77 -1.69
C ASP A 103 5.21 -9.40 -2.34
N TRP A 104 5.59 -10.57 -1.84
CA TRP A 104 6.64 -11.39 -2.42
C TRP A 104 6.23 -12.00 -3.77
N GLY A 105 7.21 -12.14 -4.66
CA GLY A 105 7.11 -13.03 -5.82
C GLY A 105 7.46 -12.34 -7.14
N THR A 106 6.61 -12.54 -8.14
CA THR A 106 6.84 -12.07 -9.52
C THR A 106 6.41 -10.62 -9.74
N VAL A 107 5.70 -10.02 -8.80
CA VAL A 107 5.32 -8.61 -8.88
C VAL A 107 6.52 -7.69 -8.66
N ARG A 108 6.43 -6.50 -9.26
CA ARG A 108 7.43 -5.45 -9.18
C ARG A 108 6.75 -4.13 -8.79
N SER A 109 7.57 -3.13 -8.49
CA SER A 109 7.10 -1.79 -8.10
C SER A 109 5.99 -1.29 -9.03
N GLY A 110 4.97 -0.64 -8.51
CA GLY A 110 3.83 -0.19 -9.30
C GLY A 110 2.72 -1.23 -9.50
N VAL A 111 2.95 -2.51 -9.20
CA VAL A 111 1.98 -3.60 -9.48
C VAL A 111 1.63 -4.37 -8.21
N TRP A 112 0.33 -4.45 -7.88
CA TRP A 112 -0.16 -5.34 -6.82
C TRP A 112 -0.36 -6.77 -7.31
N SER A 113 -0.92 -6.93 -8.52
CA SER A 113 -1.05 -8.23 -9.19
C SER A 113 -1.06 -8.04 -10.70
N TRP A 114 -0.08 -8.63 -11.39
CA TRP A 114 -0.03 -8.61 -12.85
C TRP A 114 -1.16 -9.44 -13.46
N LYS A 115 -1.64 -10.48 -12.76
CA LYS A 115 -2.80 -11.27 -13.21
C LYS A 115 -4.07 -10.44 -13.17
N LEU A 116 -4.28 -9.71 -12.08
CA LEU A 116 -5.42 -8.82 -11.93
C LEU A 116 -5.32 -7.64 -12.90
N SER A 117 -4.11 -7.14 -13.16
CA SER A 117 -3.86 -6.11 -14.18
C SER A 117 -4.23 -6.59 -15.60
N ALA A 118 -3.91 -7.84 -15.93
CA ALA A 118 -4.25 -8.43 -17.23
C ALA A 118 -5.76 -8.68 -17.38
N HIS A 119 -6.42 -9.14 -16.31
CA HIS A 119 -7.82 -9.58 -16.36
C HIS A 119 -8.82 -8.43 -16.13
N GLU A 120 -8.50 -7.51 -15.22
CA GLU A 120 -9.42 -6.47 -14.73
C GLU A 120 -8.86 -5.05 -14.83
N GLY A 121 -7.71 -4.90 -15.50
CA GLY A 121 -7.12 -3.61 -15.79
C GLY A 121 -6.26 -3.01 -14.68
N LEU A 122 -5.55 -1.94 -15.05
CA LEU A 122 -4.59 -1.26 -14.17
C LEU A 122 -5.24 -0.63 -12.95
N GLU A 123 -6.50 -0.19 -13.04
CA GLU A 123 -7.26 0.33 -11.89
C GLU A 123 -7.44 -0.69 -10.77
N ARG A 124 -7.42 -1.99 -11.09
CA ARG A 124 -7.55 -3.05 -10.09
C ARG A 124 -6.24 -3.75 -9.76
N GLY A 125 -5.31 -3.84 -10.69
CA GLY A 125 -4.08 -4.61 -10.50
C GLY A 125 -2.83 -3.81 -10.15
N SER A 126 -2.86 -2.48 -10.27
CA SER A 126 -1.69 -1.63 -10.08
C SER A 126 -1.78 -0.73 -8.83
N GLN A 127 -0.68 -0.08 -8.51
CA GLN A 127 -0.56 0.94 -7.47
C GLN A 127 -0.98 2.34 -7.95
N ILE A 128 -1.30 2.52 -9.24
CA ILE A 128 -1.70 3.81 -9.81
C ILE A 128 -2.88 4.45 -9.07
N PRO A 129 -3.94 3.73 -8.68
CA PRO A 129 -5.02 4.31 -7.88
C PRO A 129 -4.56 4.91 -6.55
N TYR A 130 -3.56 4.30 -5.90
CA TYR A 130 -2.97 4.84 -4.67
C TYR A 130 -2.20 6.13 -4.94
N LEU A 131 -1.52 6.25 -6.10
CA LEU A 131 -0.83 7.48 -6.51
C LEU A 131 -1.81 8.61 -6.78
N ARG A 132 -2.92 8.33 -7.46
CA ARG A 132 -3.97 9.34 -7.67
C ARG A 132 -4.55 9.82 -6.35
N TRP A 133 -4.81 8.91 -5.42
CA TRP A 133 -5.29 9.29 -4.09
C TRP A 133 -4.24 10.10 -3.32
N ALA A 134 -2.98 9.67 -3.33
CA ALA A 134 -1.89 10.39 -2.70
C ALA A 134 -1.77 11.82 -3.25
N ALA A 135 -1.86 12.00 -4.58
CA ALA A 135 -1.87 13.32 -5.20
C ALA A 135 -3.05 14.19 -4.73
N LEU A 136 -4.27 13.62 -4.62
CA LEU A 136 -5.44 14.34 -4.11
C LEU A 136 -5.27 14.81 -2.66
N GLU A 137 -4.60 14.02 -1.83
CA GLU A 137 -4.33 14.33 -0.41
C GLU A 137 -3.00 15.07 -0.21
N SER A 138 -2.30 15.45 -1.29
CA SER A 138 -0.97 16.09 -1.25
C SER A 138 0.09 15.28 -0.49
N TYR A 139 0.05 13.96 -0.63
CA TYR A 139 1.06 13.06 -0.08
C TYR A 139 2.21 12.89 -1.07
N ALA A 140 3.44 13.03 -0.59
CA ALA A 140 4.59 12.47 -1.28
C ALA A 140 4.50 10.94 -1.27
N VAL A 141 5.13 10.26 -2.24
CA VAL A 141 5.07 8.80 -2.36
C VAL A 141 6.46 8.21 -2.52
N ILE A 142 6.72 7.09 -1.83
CA ILE A 142 7.80 6.15 -2.14
C ILE A 142 7.17 4.78 -2.37
N ILE A 143 7.51 4.17 -3.50
CA ILE A 143 7.14 2.79 -3.84
C ILE A 143 8.40 1.93 -3.76
N MET A 144 8.43 1.00 -2.81
CA MET A 144 9.53 0.05 -2.69
C MET A 144 9.50 -0.98 -3.83
N ASN A 145 10.63 -1.63 -4.10
CA ASN A 145 10.73 -2.74 -5.04
C ASN A 145 11.47 -3.93 -4.42
N PRO A 146 10.93 -4.54 -3.35
CA PRO A 146 11.68 -5.50 -2.54
C PRO A 146 11.92 -6.86 -3.23
N ASN A 147 11.32 -7.10 -4.40
CA ASN A 147 11.55 -8.30 -5.22
C ASN A 147 12.69 -8.13 -6.25
N GLU A 148 13.39 -7.00 -6.24
CA GLU A 148 14.51 -6.65 -7.13
C GLU A 148 15.80 -6.44 -6.29
N GLY A 149 16.98 -6.68 -6.87
CA GLY A 149 18.28 -6.48 -6.20
C GLY A 149 18.89 -7.71 -5.52
N GLY A 150 18.35 -8.92 -5.77
CA GLY A 150 19.01 -10.19 -5.45
C GLY A 150 19.18 -10.56 -3.96
N LYS A 151 18.73 -9.71 -3.03
CA LYS A 151 18.69 -9.96 -1.58
C LYS A 151 17.28 -10.31 -1.09
N THR A 152 17.12 -10.44 0.23
CA THR A 152 15.82 -10.67 0.86
C THR A 152 14.96 -9.41 0.84
N LEU A 153 13.64 -9.58 0.90
CA LEU A 153 12.69 -8.48 0.90
C LEU A 153 12.87 -7.57 2.13
N GLU A 154 13.13 -8.18 3.28
CA GLU A 154 13.43 -7.48 4.53
C GLU A 154 14.61 -6.54 4.32
N HIS A 155 15.70 -7.04 3.75
CA HIS A 155 16.91 -6.24 3.52
C HIS A 155 16.60 -4.99 2.68
N HIS A 156 15.82 -5.12 1.61
CA HIS A 156 15.40 -3.97 0.81
C HIS A 156 14.59 -2.95 1.63
N VAL A 157 13.64 -3.41 2.46
CA VAL A 157 12.84 -2.54 3.33
C VAL A 157 13.72 -1.79 4.34
N HIS A 158 14.68 -2.47 4.98
CA HIS A 158 15.66 -1.84 5.88
C HIS A 158 16.50 -0.80 5.15
N LEU A 159 17.05 -1.15 3.98
CA LEU A 159 17.91 -0.26 3.21
C LEU A 159 17.17 1.02 2.78
N VAL A 160 15.94 0.88 2.27
CA VAL A 160 15.10 2.02 1.89
C VAL A 160 14.74 2.87 3.11
N TRP A 161 14.45 2.24 4.25
CA TRP A 161 14.18 2.96 5.49
C TRP A 161 15.38 3.82 5.90
N GLU A 162 16.55 3.21 6.05
CA GLU A 162 17.77 3.87 6.54
C GLU A 162 18.30 4.96 5.62
N ARG A 163 18.19 4.77 4.31
CA ARG A 163 18.75 5.69 3.31
C ARG A 163 17.78 6.79 2.92
N LEU A 164 16.48 6.53 2.93
CA LEU A 164 15.47 7.42 2.36
C LEU A 164 14.43 7.84 3.39
N VAL A 165 13.65 6.90 3.92
CA VAL A 165 12.44 7.24 4.70
C VAL A 165 12.79 7.91 6.03
N SER A 166 13.78 7.40 6.77
CA SER A 166 14.25 7.97 8.04
C SER A 166 14.77 9.40 7.90
N ARG A 167 15.44 9.67 6.77
CA ARG A 167 16.09 10.96 6.45
C ARG A 167 15.15 11.98 5.83
N SER A 168 13.90 11.59 5.53
CA SER A 168 12.94 12.49 4.90
C SER A 168 12.50 13.61 5.86
N SER A 169 12.06 14.73 5.31
CA SER A 169 11.46 15.84 6.08
C SER A 169 9.97 15.62 6.39
N ALA A 170 9.43 14.44 6.07
CA ALA A 170 8.03 14.10 6.29
C ALA A 170 7.66 14.15 7.78
N GLU A 171 6.54 14.81 8.07
CA GLU A 171 5.97 14.93 9.42
C GLU A 171 5.07 13.73 9.76
N HIS A 172 4.44 13.14 8.74
CA HIS A 172 3.53 12.02 8.89
C HIS A 172 3.85 10.94 7.85
N ILE A 173 4.42 9.82 8.30
CA ILE A 173 4.66 8.68 7.41
C ILE A 173 3.52 7.67 7.53
N PHE A 174 2.90 7.35 6.40
CA PHE A 174 1.91 6.30 6.25
C PHE A 174 2.49 5.13 5.48
N VAL A 175 2.21 3.91 5.95
CA VAL A 175 2.70 2.70 5.29
C VAL A 175 1.52 1.85 4.86
N VAL A 176 1.51 1.42 3.61
CA VAL A 176 0.61 0.37 3.10
C VAL A 176 1.46 -0.84 2.74
N ALA A 177 1.23 -1.95 3.42
CA ALA A 177 2.02 -3.16 3.25
C ALA A 177 1.11 -4.35 2.92
N HIS A 178 1.32 -4.94 1.74
CA HIS A 178 0.52 -6.06 1.22
C HIS A 178 1.29 -7.38 1.35
N GLY A 179 0.60 -8.45 1.77
CA GLY A 179 1.18 -9.78 1.89
C GLY A 179 2.46 -9.82 2.75
N TYR A 180 3.52 -10.38 2.18
CA TYR A 180 4.85 -10.48 2.76
C TYR A 180 5.48 -9.11 3.03
N GLY A 181 5.12 -8.06 2.28
CA GLY A 181 5.60 -6.70 2.54
C GLY A 181 5.30 -6.22 3.96
N GLY A 182 4.19 -6.68 4.56
CA GLY A 182 3.89 -6.37 5.95
C GLY A 182 4.70 -7.19 6.96
N LEU A 183 5.14 -8.40 6.62
CA LEU A 183 6.12 -9.13 7.42
C LEU A 183 7.47 -8.41 7.40
N ALA A 184 7.94 -7.98 6.21
CA ALA A 184 9.17 -7.21 6.07
C ALA A 184 9.14 -5.87 6.82
N PHE A 185 7.99 -5.17 6.83
CA PHE A 185 7.83 -3.99 7.67
C PHE A 185 7.88 -4.30 9.17
N VAL A 186 7.29 -5.40 9.62
CA VAL A 186 7.36 -5.81 11.05
C VAL A 186 8.78 -6.23 11.42
N ASP A 187 9.54 -6.82 10.49
CA ASP A 187 10.97 -7.09 10.68
C ASP A 187 11.77 -5.80 10.90
N LEU A 188 11.54 -4.77 10.08
CA LEU A 188 12.06 -3.41 10.31
C LEU A 188 11.68 -2.87 11.69
N LEU A 189 10.41 -3.02 12.08
CA LEU A 189 9.95 -2.57 13.40
C LEU A 189 10.66 -3.31 14.56
N CYS A 190 11.00 -4.59 14.39
CA CYS A 190 11.78 -5.33 15.39
C CYS A 190 13.21 -4.77 15.52
N TYR A 191 13.80 -4.30 14.42
CA TYR A 191 15.18 -3.82 14.38
C TYR A 191 15.33 -2.35 14.81
N GLN A 192 14.41 -1.47 14.40
CA GLN A 192 14.48 -0.01 14.60
C GLN A 192 13.23 0.56 15.27
N LEU A 193 12.79 -0.09 16.35
CA LEU A 193 11.53 0.23 17.02
C LEU A 193 11.37 1.72 17.34
N GLU A 194 12.33 2.31 18.03
CA GLU A 194 12.22 3.71 18.52
C GLU A 194 12.03 4.72 17.39
N GLU A 195 12.84 4.58 16.32
CA GLU A 195 12.78 5.49 15.18
C GLU A 195 11.47 5.31 14.40
N VAL A 196 11.10 4.06 14.10
CA VAL A 196 9.86 3.76 13.37
C VAL A 196 8.65 4.26 14.14
N GLN A 197 8.61 4.08 15.47
CA GLN A 197 7.50 4.55 16.30
C GLN A 197 7.37 6.07 16.32
N HIS A 198 8.49 6.80 16.27
CA HIS A 198 8.51 8.25 16.27
C HIS A 198 8.08 8.83 14.90
N ARG A 199 8.44 8.14 13.83
CA ARG A 199 8.30 8.63 12.44
C ARG A 199 7.00 8.18 11.76
N VAL A 200 6.58 6.93 11.99
CA VAL A 200 5.41 6.34 11.33
C VAL A 200 4.14 6.68 12.09
N LYS A 201 3.21 7.34 11.41
CA LYS A 201 1.91 7.74 11.97
C LYS A 201 0.91 6.58 11.97
N ALA A 202 0.84 5.83 10.87
CA ALA A 202 -0.06 4.69 10.77
C ALA A 202 0.36 3.68 9.70
N VAL A 203 -0.06 2.42 9.91
CA VAL A 203 0.25 1.29 9.02
C VAL A 203 -1.01 0.53 8.64
N ALA A 204 -1.24 0.35 7.34
CA ALA A 204 -2.30 -0.49 6.81
C ALA A 204 -1.70 -1.81 6.28
N PHE A 205 -2.03 -2.90 6.96
CA PHE A 205 -1.67 -4.25 6.52
C PHE A 205 -2.80 -4.85 5.70
N LEU A 206 -2.48 -5.25 4.47
CA LEU A 206 -3.41 -5.80 3.51
C LEU A 206 -3.07 -7.27 3.31
N ASP A 207 -3.91 -8.13 3.88
CA ASP A 207 -3.74 -9.59 3.94
C ASP A 207 -2.30 -10.02 4.22
N SER A 208 -1.71 -9.40 5.23
CA SER A 208 -0.29 -9.52 5.48
C SER A 208 0.07 -10.81 6.22
N SER A 209 1.22 -11.39 5.88
CA SER A 209 1.76 -12.61 6.47
C SER A 209 2.39 -12.44 7.86
N HIS A 210 2.44 -11.22 8.42
CA HIS A 210 3.07 -10.97 9.70
C HIS A 210 2.35 -11.68 10.87
N ASN A 211 3.10 -12.20 11.84
CA ASN A 211 2.57 -12.81 13.05
C ASN A 211 3.23 -12.24 14.31
N LEU A 212 2.45 -11.47 15.09
CA LEU A 212 2.92 -10.77 16.28
C LEU A 212 3.47 -11.68 17.40
N TRP A 213 3.27 -12.99 17.29
CA TRP A 213 3.76 -13.99 18.24
C TRP A 213 4.99 -14.76 17.76
N HIS A 214 5.26 -14.74 16.45
CA HIS A 214 6.42 -15.44 15.89
C HIS A 214 7.58 -14.49 15.60
N GLN A 215 7.30 -13.24 15.24
CA GLN A 215 8.35 -12.23 15.18
C GLN A 215 8.83 -11.84 16.58
N PRO A 216 10.12 -11.54 16.77
CA PRO A 216 10.71 -11.15 18.05
C PRO A 216 10.30 -9.73 18.50
N LEU A 217 9.06 -9.32 18.19
CA LEU A 217 8.53 -8.02 18.51
C LEU A 217 8.16 -7.98 20.00
N GLY A 218 8.86 -7.17 20.79
CA GLY A 218 8.60 -6.98 22.22
C GLY A 218 7.20 -6.40 22.51
N LYS A 219 6.84 -6.37 23.81
CA LYS A 219 5.53 -5.83 24.25
C LYS A 219 5.27 -4.40 23.73
N ALA A 220 6.27 -3.54 23.79
CA ALA A 220 6.17 -2.15 23.31
C ALA A 220 5.81 -2.07 21.82
N GLY A 221 6.44 -2.88 20.97
CA GLY A 221 6.12 -2.93 19.54
C GLY A 221 4.72 -3.47 19.26
N ARG A 222 4.28 -4.51 19.99
CA ARG A 222 2.91 -5.02 19.87
C ARG A 222 1.86 -3.99 20.28
N ASP A 223 2.09 -3.28 21.39
CA ASP A 223 1.20 -2.22 21.87
C ASP A 223 1.15 -1.04 20.87
N TRP A 224 2.27 -0.71 20.25
CA TRP A 224 2.33 0.30 19.20
C TRP A 224 1.56 -0.11 17.96
N LEU A 225 1.77 -1.33 17.43
CA LEU A 225 1.00 -1.84 16.28
C LEU A 225 -0.49 -1.85 16.57
N LYS A 226 -0.91 -2.28 17.76
CA LYS A 226 -2.32 -2.25 18.16
C LYS A 226 -2.94 -0.86 18.08
N SER A 227 -2.14 0.19 18.28
CA SER A 227 -2.60 1.58 18.33
C SER A 227 -2.47 2.32 16.99
N HIS A 228 -1.47 1.94 16.18
CA HIS A 228 -1.09 2.65 14.94
C HIS A 228 -1.37 1.84 13.67
N SER A 229 -1.85 0.60 13.78
CA SER A 229 -2.13 -0.23 12.60
C SER A 229 -3.55 -0.74 12.49
N ARG A 230 -3.90 -1.10 11.25
CA ARG A 230 -5.11 -1.85 10.91
C ARG A 230 -4.74 -2.98 9.95
N THR A 231 -5.30 -4.16 10.21
CA THR A 231 -5.05 -5.34 9.39
C THR A 231 -6.35 -5.77 8.72
N TRP A 232 -6.42 -5.67 7.40
CA TRP A 232 -7.48 -6.23 6.58
C TRP A 232 -7.10 -7.65 6.20
N ILE A 233 -7.91 -8.64 6.57
CA ILE A 233 -7.65 -10.06 6.29
C ILE A 233 -8.74 -10.65 5.39
N LEU A 234 -8.40 -11.73 4.67
CA LEU A 234 -9.38 -12.46 3.86
C LEU A 234 -10.57 -12.92 4.69
N SER A 235 -11.76 -12.56 4.25
CA SER A 235 -13.00 -12.92 4.93
C SER A 235 -14.19 -12.72 4.01
N THR A 236 -15.22 -13.53 4.21
CA THR A 236 -16.53 -13.37 3.56
C THR A 236 -17.43 -12.36 4.26
N LYS A 237 -17.03 -11.87 5.45
CA LYS A 237 -17.78 -10.82 6.13
C LYS A 237 -17.72 -9.53 5.30
N PRO A 238 -18.71 -8.63 5.39
CA PRO A 238 -18.62 -7.33 4.73
C PRO A 238 -17.34 -6.57 5.09
N LEU A 239 -16.81 -5.78 4.15
CA LEU A 239 -15.63 -4.94 4.34
C LEU A 239 -15.70 -4.14 5.65
N ASN A 240 -14.57 -4.06 6.36
CA ASN A 240 -14.40 -3.37 7.65
C ASN A 240 -15.12 -4.01 8.86
N ARG A 241 -15.79 -5.16 8.70
CA ARG A 241 -16.35 -5.88 9.85
C ARG A 241 -15.27 -6.60 10.63
N SER A 242 -15.35 -6.55 11.96
CA SER A 242 -14.42 -7.28 12.83
C SER A 242 -14.48 -8.79 12.54
N VAL A 243 -13.31 -9.40 12.33
CA VAL A 243 -13.21 -10.84 12.05
C VAL A 243 -13.01 -11.65 13.34
N GLY A 244 -12.84 -10.98 14.48
CA GLY A 244 -12.51 -11.60 15.78
C GLY A 244 -11.00 -11.59 15.99
N SER A 245 -10.58 -11.32 17.22
CA SER A 245 -9.16 -11.30 17.59
C SER A 245 -8.78 -12.67 18.15
N LEU A 246 -7.96 -13.44 17.43
CA LEU A 246 -7.12 -14.44 18.08
C LEU A 246 -6.12 -13.66 18.95
N LYS A 247 -6.33 -13.68 20.27
CA LYS A 247 -5.49 -13.17 21.38
C LYS A 247 -4.50 -12.04 21.03
N ALA A 248 -4.72 -10.87 21.64
CA ALA A 248 -3.80 -9.74 21.83
C ALA A 248 -2.99 -9.20 20.61
N GLY A 249 -3.52 -9.37 19.39
CA GLY A 249 -2.95 -8.75 18.18
C GLY A 249 -3.54 -7.39 17.81
N SER A 250 -3.05 -6.80 16.71
CA SER A 250 -3.63 -5.60 16.09
C SER A 250 -5.10 -5.85 15.67
N PRO A 251 -5.94 -4.81 15.62
CA PRO A 251 -7.34 -4.99 15.23
C PRO A 251 -7.47 -5.55 13.80
N GLN A 252 -7.94 -6.78 13.69
CA GLN A 252 -8.20 -7.45 12.42
C GLN A 252 -9.65 -7.20 11.96
N ILE A 253 -9.79 -6.77 10.72
CA ILE A 253 -11.06 -6.48 10.07
C ILE A 253 -11.12 -7.15 8.70
N SER A 254 -12.33 -7.37 8.21
CA SER A 254 -12.58 -8.07 6.96
C SER A 254 -12.15 -7.21 5.78
N ALA A 255 -11.42 -7.82 4.84
CA ALA A 255 -11.17 -7.27 3.52
C ALA A 255 -12.40 -7.36 2.57
N GLY A 256 -13.44 -8.11 2.94
CA GLY A 256 -14.62 -8.32 2.08
C GLY A 256 -14.37 -9.19 0.85
N THR A 257 -13.24 -9.91 0.82
CA THR A 257 -12.82 -10.77 -0.29
C THR A 257 -12.07 -11.99 0.24
N ARG A 258 -12.03 -13.05 -0.59
CA ARG A 258 -11.17 -14.23 -0.40
C ARG A 258 -9.99 -14.25 -1.39
N CYS A 259 -9.90 -13.27 -2.27
CA CYS A 259 -8.83 -13.19 -3.26
C CYS A 259 -7.75 -12.23 -2.75
N HIS A 260 -6.57 -12.79 -2.43
CA HIS A 260 -5.39 -12.07 -1.95
C HIS A 260 -5.03 -10.87 -2.82
N ASP A 261 -4.91 -11.10 -4.13
CA ASP A 261 -4.55 -10.10 -5.14
C ASP A 261 -5.51 -8.90 -5.18
N SER A 262 -6.78 -9.11 -4.81
CA SER A 262 -7.82 -8.06 -4.86
C SER A 262 -7.88 -7.18 -3.61
N VAL A 263 -7.21 -7.57 -2.52
CA VAL A 263 -7.29 -6.88 -1.23
C VAL A 263 -6.84 -5.42 -1.32
N PRO A 264 -5.71 -5.06 -1.98
CA PRO A 264 -5.30 -3.67 -2.14
C PRO A 264 -6.41 -2.78 -2.71
N THR A 265 -6.97 -3.20 -3.84
CA THR A 265 -8.00 -2.43 -4.54
C THR A 265 -9.30 -2.33 -3.75
N ILE A 266 -9.76 -3.43 -3.14
CA ILE A 266 -11.02 -3.43 -2.38
C ILE A 266 -10.90 -2.61 -1.10
N CYS A 267 -9.74 -2.63 -0.44
CA CYS A 267 -9.55 -1.95 0.85
C CYS A 267 -9.09 -0.50 0.72
N MET A 268 -8.69 -0.04 -0.47
CA MET A 268 -8.03 1.26 -0.69
C MET A 268 -8.74 2.43 -0.01
N GLU A 269 -10.04 2.63 -0.25
CA GLU A 269 -10.80 3.73 0.36
C GLU A 269 -10.79 3.64 1.91
N SER A 270 -10.89 2.41 2.43
CA SER A 270 -10.88 2.16 3.88
C SER A 270 -9.52 2.45 4.50
N VAL A 271 -8.44 2.18 3.76
CA VAL A 271 -7.07 2.50 4.14
C VAL A 271 -6.87 4.01 4.24
N PHE A 272 -7.22 4.77 3.20
CA PHE A 272 -7.05 6.22 3.23
C PHE A 272 -7.96 6.88 4.27
N ARG A 273 -9.20 6.42 4.43
CA ARG A 273 -10.09 6.87 5.51
C ARG A 273 -9.50 6.59 6.90
N PHE A 274 -8.79 5.49 7.07
CA PHE A 274 -8.06 5.20 8.30
C PHE A 274 -6.93 6.23 8.51
N PHE A 275 -6.09 6.47 7.51
CA PHE A 275 -5.01 7.47 7.60
C PHE A 275 -5.54 8.88 7.91
N SER A 276 -6.55 9.38 7.19
CA SER A 276 -7.09 10.72 7.44
C SER A 276 -7.64 10.90 8.87
N LYS A 277 -8.17 9.83 9.48
CA LYS A 277 -8.62 9.86 10.89
C LYS A 277 -7.48 9.99 11.89
N THR A 278 -6.26 9.58 11.53
CA THR A 278 -5.09 9.67 12.42
C THR A 278 -4.45 11.06 12.44
N ILE A 279 -4.66 11.86 11.39
CA ILE A 279 -4.19 13.25 11.30
C ILE A 279 -5.18 14.21 11.96
N LYS A 280 -6.49 13.94 11.86
CA LYS A 280 -7.50 14.81 12.47
C LYS A 280 -7.31 14.88 14.00
N PRO A 281 -7.29 16.09 14.60
CA PRO A 281 -7.23 16.22 16.05
C PRO A 281 -8.42 15.50 16.67
N LYS A 282 -8.19 14.70 17.72
CA LYS A 282 -9.29 14.16 18.52
C LYS A 282 -10.11 15.34 19.02
N ALA A 283 -11.37 15.43 18.61
CA ALA A 283 -12.29 16.44 19.15
C ALA A 283 -12.24 16.35 20.68
N THR A 284 -11.88 17.45 21.33
CA THR A 284 -11.98 17.57 22.79
C THR A 284 -13.44 17.28 23.14
N PRO A 285 -13.75 16.33 24.03
CA PRO A 285 -15.12 16.13 24.45
C PRO A 285 -15.58 17.46 25.06
N THR A 286 -16.46 18.18 24.39
CA THR A 286 -17.22 19.25 25.03
C THR A 286 -17.94 18.59 26.20
N PRO A 287 -17.68 19.00 27.45
CA PRO A 287 -18.43 18.49 28.58
C PRO A 287 -19.89 18.85 28.31
N PHE A 288 -20.70 17.85 27.94
CA PHE A 288 -22.13 18.01 28.08
C PHE A 288 -22.36 18.06 29.58
N GLU A 289 -22.65 19.25 30.12
CA GLU A 289 -23.27 19.35 31.43
C GLU A 289 -24.61 18.61 31.34
N ILE A 290 -24.61 17.35 31.75
CA ILE A 290 -25.84 16.64 32.04
C ILE A 290 -26.37 17.29 33.32
N ILE A 291 -27.22 18.32 33.15
CA ILE A 291 -28.05 18.84 34.24
C ILE A 291 -29.04 17.72 34.57
N THR A 292 -28.68 16.89 35.54
CA THR A 292 -29.61 15.94 36.14
C THR A 292 -30.64 16.74 36.95
N ARG A 293 -31.92 16.44 36.68
CA ARG A 293 -33.11 17.10 37.26
C ARG A 293 -33.15 17.09 38.80
N SER A 294 -32.30 16.31 39.46
CA SER A 294 -32.18 16.19 40.92
C SER A 294 -31.62 17.43 41.61
N LYS A 295 -30.86 18.30 40.91
CA LYS A 295 -30.31 19.53 41.53
C LYS A 295 -31.30 20.69 41.66
N SER A 296 -32.48 20.60 41.03
CA SER A 296 -33.52 21.65 41.10
C SER A 296 -34.39 21.58 42.36
N ARG A 297 -34.38 20.47 43.11
CA ARG A 297 -35.25 20.28 44.29
C ARG A 297 -34.64 20.66 45.64
N ALA A 298 -33.35 21.01 45.68
CA ALA A 298 -32.67 21.34 46.95
C ALA A 298 -32.70 22.83 47.32
N LYS A 299 -33.30 23.71 46.48
CA LYS A 299 -33.32 25.16 46.73
C LYS A 299 -34.66 25.74 47.22
N ASP A 300 -35.73 24.96 47.26
CA ASP A 300 -37.07 25.45 47.61
C ASP A 300 -37.58 25.02 49.01
N GLN A 301 -36.72 24.53 49.91
CA GLN A 301 -37.15 24.07 51.24
C GLN A 301 -36.56 24.82 52.43
N ASN A 302 -36.06 26.05 52.27
CA ASN A 302 -35.56 26.81 53.42
C ASN A 302 -35.99 28.28 53.52
N ASN A 303 -37.21 28.61 53.05
CA ASN A 303 -37.87 29.87 53.37
C ASN A 303 -39.36 29.64 53.62
N ASN A 304 -39.75 29.53 54.89
CA ASN A 304 -41.02 29.97 55.50
C ASN A 304 -40.99 29.54 56.98
N LEU A 305 -40.60 30.45 57.88
CA LEU A 305 -41.44 31.16 58.88
C LEU A 305 -41.61 30.32 60.18
N ILE A 306 -41.13 30.81 61.33
CA ILE A 306 -41.90 31.59 62.33
C ILE A 306 -43.25 30.96 62.63
#